data_AF-A9BYD4-F1
#
_entry.id   AF-A9BYD4-F1
#
_cell.length_a   1.000
_cell.length_b   1.000
_cell.length_c   1.000
_cell.angle_alpha   90.00
_cell.angle_beta   90.00
_cell.angle_gamma   90.00
#
_symmetry.space_group_name_H-M   'P 1'
#
loop_
_entity.id
_entity.type
_entity.pdbx_description
1 polymer ?
#
loop_
_entity_poly.entity_id
_entity_poly.type
_entity_poly.pdbx_seq_one_letter_code
_entity_poly.pdbx_strand_id
1 'polypeptide(L)'
;MNYSVLLRQVERQRNLCVKRGLPGWLQQYAEAQLAYARYRWLVSRDKQAPKDCRRLSLERAVSVLFSLQELLWVYRVNGEQSIKRD
;
A
#
# COMPACT_ATOMS: atom_id res chain seq x y z
N MET A 1 8.98 6.69 -10.51
CA MET A 1 8.05 5.54 -10.38
C MET A 1 6.61 6.04 -10.52
N ASN A 2 5.76 5.40 -11.34
CA ASN A 2 4.37 5.82 -11.59
C ASN A 2 3.44 5.26 -10.49
N TYR A 3 2.47 6.05 -10.01
CA TYR A 3 1.48 5.63 -8.99
C TYR A 3 0.80 4.30 -9.35
N SER A 4 0.33 4.14 -10.59
CA SER A 4 -0.38 2.92 -11.01
C SER A 4 0.53 1.68 -11.06
N VAL A 5 1.85 1.87 -11.19
CA VAL A 5 2.81 0.77 -11.11
C VAL A 5 3.03 0.39 -9.65
N LEU A 6 3.23 1.38 -8.78
CA LEU A 6 3.41 1.17 -7.34
C LEU A 6 2.17 0.52 -6.70
N LEU A 7 0.96 0.98 -7.04
CA LEU A 7 -0.29 0.42 -6.56
C LEU A 7 -0.40 -1.08 -6.90
N ARG A 8 -0.17 -1.44 -8.17
CA ARG A 8 -0.22 -2.84 -8.63
C ARG A 8 0.81 -3.71 -7.91
N GLN A 9 2.00 -3.17 -7.65
CA GLN A 9 3.04 -3.88 -6.91
C GLN A 9 2.62 -4.15 -5.47
N VAL A 10 2.10 -3.15 -4.77
CA VAL A 10 1.63 -3.29 -3.37
C VAL A 10 0.47 -4.27 -3.28
N GLU A 11 -0.50 -4.19 -4.19
CA GLU A 11 -1.63 -5.12 -4.24
C GLU A 11 -1.19 -6.57 -4.48
N ARG A 12 -0.23 -6.78 -5.39
CA ARG A 12 0.37 -8.10 -5.62
C ARG A 12 1.04 -8.62 -4.35
N GLN A 13 1.82 -7.80 -3.66
CA GLN A 13 2.46 -8.19 -2.41
C GLN A 13 1.45 -8.51 -1.31
N ARG A 14 0.41 -7.68 -1.14
CA ARG A 14 -0.68 -7.92 -0.19
C ARG A 14 -1.34 -9.26 -0.46
N ASN A 15 -1.67 -9.56 -1.71
CA ASN A 15 -2.30 -10.83 -2.08
C ASN A 15 -1.40 -12.04 -1.82
N LEU A 16 -0.09 -11.91 -2.03
CA LEU A 16 0.88 -12.95 -1.66
C LEU A 16 0.93 -13.16 -0.14
N CYS A 17 0.93 -12.08 0.64
CA CYS A 17 0.97 -12.20 2.09
C CYS A 17 -0.34 -12.80 2.64
N VAL A 18 -1.50 -12.42 2.09
CA VAL A 18 -2.79 -13.03 2.47
C VAL A 18 -2.81 -14.53 2.18
N LYS A 19 -2.31 -14.97 1.03
CA LYS A 19 -2.16 -16.40 0.73
C LYS A 19 -1.23 -17.14 1.70
N ARG A 20 -0.32 -16.44 2.37
CA ARG A 20 0.60 -16.97 3.39
C ARG A 20 0.08 -16.84 4.83
N GLY A 21 -1.17 -16.40 5.02
CA GLY A 21 -1.77 -16.27 6.34
C GLY A 21 -1.57 -14.90 7.01
N LEU A 22 -1.68 -13.81 6.23
CA LEU A 22 -1.66 -12.46 6.78
C LEU A 22 -2.70 -12.32 7.90
N PRO A 23 -2.32 -11.85 9.11
CA PRO A 23 -3.27 -11.68 10.21
C PRO A 23 -4.46 -10.80 9.82
N GLY A 24 -5.66 -11.16 10.29
CA GLY A 24 -6.90 -10.49 9.88
C GLY A 24 -6.89 -8.97 10.11
N TRP A 25 -6.36 -8.51 11.25
CA TRP A 25 -6.22 -7.07 11.54
C TRP A 25 -5.31 -6.35 10.53
N LEU A 26 -4.23 -7.02 10.11
CA LEU A 26 -3.26 -6.46 9.18
C LEU A 26 -3.80 -6.46 7.74
N GLN A 27 -4.59 -7.48 7.40
CA GLN A 27 -5.35 -7.50 6.15
C GLN A 27 -6.33 -6.33 6.06
N GLN A 28 -7.14 -6.12 7.09
CA GLN A 28 -8.11 -5.01 7.16
C GLN A 28 -7.40 -3.66 7.11
N TYR A 29 -6.29 -3.51 7.84
CA TYR A 29 -5.47 -2.30 7.79
C TYR A 29 -4.94 -2.03 6.37
N ALA A 30 -4.39 -3.04 5.70
CA ALA A 30 -3.88 -2.90 4.34
C ALA A 30 -4.97 -2.52 3.34
N GLU A 31 -6.17 -3.10 3.47
CA GLU A 31 -7.34 -2.76 2.64
C GLU A 31 -7.77 -1.30 2.84
N ALA A 32 -7.86 -0.84 4.09
CA ALA A 32 -8.22 0.54 4.41
C ALA A 32 -7.19 1.55 3.85
N GLN A 33 -5.90 1.24 3.99
CA GLN A 33 -4.82 2.09 3.46
C GLN A 33 -4.81 2.12 1.93
N LEU A 34 -5.07 0.99 1.25
CA LEU A 34 -5.22 0.95 -0.20
C LEU A 34 -6.42 1.80 -0.67
N ALA A 35 -7.56 1.70 0.01
CA ALA A 35 -8.73 2.53 -0.29
C ALA A 35 -8.42 4.03 -0.11
N TYR A 36 -7.75 4.39 0.98
CA TYR A 36 -7.32 5.76 1.24
C TYR A 36 -6.35 6.28 0.17
N ALA A 37 -5.34 5.49 -0.22
CA ALA A 37 -4.39 5.87 -1.26
C ALA A 37 -5.09 6.09 -2.61
N ARG A 38 -6.06 5.23 -2.97
CA ARG A 38 -6.87 5.38 -4.19
C ARG A 38 -7.69 6.66 -4.17
N TYR A 39 -8.34 6.96 -3.04
CA TYR A 39 -9.08 8.21 -2.87
C TYR A 39 -8.17 9.44 -3.05
N ARG A 40 -7.02 9.48 -2.36
CA ARG A 40 -6.07 10.61 -2.48
C ARG A 40 -5.51 10.75 -3.90
N TRP A 41 -5.28 9.65 -4.60
CA TRP A 41 -4.92 9.68 -6.01
C TRP A 41 -6.01 10.31 -6.88
N LEU A 42 -7.29 9.96 -6.68
CA LEU A 42 -8.40 10.60 -7.39
C LEU A 42 -8.45 12.10 -7.16
N VAL A 43 -8.31 12.55 -5.90
CA VAL A 43 -8.25 13.99 -5.56
C VAL A 43 -7.08 14.68 -6.27
N SER A 44 -5.92 14.02 -6.37
CA SER A 44 -4.77 14.60 -7.08
C SER A 44 -5.01 14.86 -8.58
N ARG A 45 -6.01 14.18 -9.16
CA ARG A 45 -6.39 14.30 -10.57
C ARG A 45 -7.56 15.26 -10.80
N ASP A 46 -8.20 15.75 -9.75
CA ASP A 46 -9.31 16.68 -9.86
C ASP A 46 -8.81 18.05 -10.33
N LYS A 47 -9.14 18.41 -11.58
CA LYS A 47 -8.72 19.68 -12.17
C LYS A 47 -9.36 20.90 -11.51
N GLN A 48 -10.45 20.72 -10.76
CA GLN A 48 -11.12 21.80 -10.03
C GLN A 48 -10.39 22.10 -8.70
N ALA A 49 -9.61 21.15 -8.18
CA ALA A 49 -8.85 21.35 -6.95
C ALA A 49 -7.61 22.24 -7.16
N PRO A 50 -7.26 23.09 -6.17
CA PRO A 50 -6.02 23.88 -6.19
C PRO A 50 -4.79 23.01 -6.44
N LYS A 51 -3.79 23.56 -7.15
CA LYS A 51 -2.56 22.82 -7.53
C LYS A 51 -1.84 22.21 -6.31
N ASP A 52 -1.75 22.97 -5.22
CA ASP A 52 -1.07 22.50 -4.00
C ASP A 52 -1.86 21.39 -3.32
N CYS A 53 -3.18 21.48 -3.29
CA CYS A 53 -4.05 20.40 -2.80
C CYS A 53 -3.88 19.11 -3.61
N ARG A 54 -3.78 19.23 -4.94
CA ARG A 54 -3.51 18.08 -5.82
C ARG A 54 -2.15 17.46 -5.55
N ARG A 55 -1.10 18.27 -5.46
CA ARG A 55 0.25 17.83 -5.15
C ARG A 55 0.32 17.10 -3.80
N LEU A 56 -0.23 17.71 -2.75
CA LEU A 56 -0.29 17.11 -1.42
C LEU A 56 -1.10 15.80 -1.42
N SER A 57 -2.15 15.71 -2.24
CA SER A 57 -2.93 14.48 -2.37
C SER A 57 -2.14 13.38 -3.05
N LEU A 58 -1.37 13.70 -4.09
CA LEU A 58 -0.46 12.76 -4.72
C LEU A 58 0.62 12.27 -3.75
N GLU A 59 1.28 13.20 -3.05
CA GLU A 59 2.32 12.88 -2.06
C GLU A 59 1.78 11.92 -0.99
N ARG A 60 0.61 12.22 -0.40
CA ARG A 60 -0.02 11.33 0.57
C ARG A 60 -0.37 9.96 -0.01
N ALA A 61 -0.90 9.90 -1.23
CA ALA A 61 -1.24 8.64 -1.89
C ALA A 61 0.01 7.76 -2.08
N VAL A 62 1.12 8.37 -2.49
CA VAL A 62 2.41 7.68 -2.71
C VAL A 62 3.03 7.25 -1.39
N SER A 63 3.06 8.10 -0.38
CA SER A 63 3.61 7.77 0.95
C SER A 63 2.92 6.57 1.57
N VAL A 64 1.59 6.51 1.51
CA VAL A 64 0.82 5.37 2.04
C VAL A 64 1.17 4.06 1.34
N LEU A 65 1.35 4.08 0.01
CA LEU A 65 1.75 2.89 -0.73
C LEU A 65 3.16 2.43 -0.37
N PHE A 66 4.11 3.34 -0.16
CA PHE A 66 5.45 2.98 0.31
C PHE A 66 5.43 2.37 1.71
N SER A 67 4.72 2.97 2.67
CA SER A 67 4.60 2.42 4.02
C SER A 67 3.95 1.03 4.02
N LEU A 68 2.93 0.80 3.19
CA LEU A 68 2.35 -0.52 3.03
C LEU A 68 3.33 -1.53 2.42
N GLN A 69 4.10 -1.12 1.41
CA GLN A 69 5.11 -1.98 0.78
C GLN A 69 6.15 -2.43 1.80
N GLU A 70 6.65 -1.53 2.64
CA GLU A 70 7.60 -1.84 3.71
C GLU A 70 7.00 -2.80 4.74
N LEU A 71 5.79 -2.52 5.22
CA LEU A 71 5.08 -3.36 6.19
C LEU A 71 4.88 -4.79 5.68
N LEU A 72 4.42 -4.94 4.43
CA LEU A 72 4.20 -6.25 3.80
C LEU A 72 5.52 -6.98 3.54
N TRP A 73 6.58 -6.25 3.21
CA TRP A 73 7.91 -6.82 3.06
C TRP A 73 8.44 -7.37 4.38
N VAL A 74 8.35 -6.60 5.48
CA VAL A 74 8.76 -7.04 6.82
C VAL A 74 8.00 -8.32 7.22
N TYR A 75 6.68 -8.35 7.03
CA TYR A 75 5.88 -9.54 7.31
C TYR A 75 6.38 -10.75 6.52
N ARG A 76 6.64 -10.58 5.22
CA ARG A 76 7.12 -11.66 4.36
C ARG A 76 8.48 -12.20 4.82
N VAL A 77 9.43 -11.32 5.12
CA VAL A 77 10.78 -11.71 5.56
C VAL A 77 10.73 -12.45 6.89
N ASN A 78 9.94 -11.97 7.85
CA ASN A 78 9.79 -12.62 9.14
C ASN A 78 9.13 -14.02 9.02
N GLY A 79 8.13 -14.16 8.15
CA GLY A 79 7.54 -15.46 7.84
C GLY A 79 8.55 -16.44 7.22
N GLU A 80 9.43 -15.97 6.34
CA GLU A 80 10.48 -16.80 5.72
C GLU A 80 11.59 -17.19 6.72
N GLN A 81 11.86 -16.38 7.74
CA GLN A 81 12.82 -16.71 8.80
C GLN A 81 12.28 -17.74 9.80
N SER A 82 10.98 -17.72 10.10
CA SER A 82 10.34 -18.71 10.98
C SER A 82 10.44 -20.12 10.38
N ILE A 83 10.19 -20.26 9.07
CA ILE A 83 10.24 -21.55 8.35
C ILE A 83 11.63 -22.19 8.34
N LYS A 84 12.71 -21.40 8.48
CA LYS A 84 14.09 -21.91 8.48
C LYS A 84 14.59 -22.35 9.86
N ARG A 85 13.85 -22.02 10.93
CA ARG A 85 14.23 -22.35 12.32
C ARG A 85 13.49 -23.56 12.87
N ASP A 86 12.40 -23.95 12.23
CA ASP A 86 11.69 -25.22 12.46
C ASP A 86 12.25 -26.33 11.57
#